data_AF-A0AAJ0X9E6-F1
#
_entry.id   AF-A0AAJ0X9E6-F1
#
_cell.length_a   1.000
_cell.length_b   1.000
_cell.length_c   1.000
_cell.angle_alpha   90.00
_cell.angle_beta   90.00
_cell.angle_gamma   90.00
#
_symmetry.space_group_name_H-M   'P 1'
#
loop_
_entity.id
_entity.type
_entity.pdbx_description
1 polymer ?
#
loop_
_entity_poly.entity_id
_entity_poly.type
_entity_poly.pdbx_seq_one_letter_code
_entity_poly.pdbx_strand_id
1 'polypeptide(L)'
;MHSARSPFWLLLLTLASAAKADALAVMLSEQDFAESYRTWYDALDGFPPEDLRYELTESVEDAMLNGGFLTRANLDHKRRRIENQILAGAHAALCSESTAAATNAPVQRSCTAAALKGLDEAEVNAEPHQVGMIAAVCARLVETPSVAQWCAARP
;
A
#
# COMPACT_ATOMS: atom_id res chain seq x y z
N MET A 1 -50.98 23.77 -26.75
CA MET A 1 -49.56 23.57 -27.09
C MET A 1 -48.74 23.37 -25.81
N HIS A 2 -48.63 22.15 -25.26
CA HIS A 2 -47.66 21.88 -24.17
C HIS A 2 -46.80 20.69 -24.59
N SER A 3 -45.58 21.00 -25.00
CA SER A 3 -44.56 20.06 -25.42
C SER A 3 -43.91 19.48 -24.17
N ALA A 4 -44.18 18.23 -23.84
CA ALA A 4 -43.50 17.51 -22.77
C ALA A 4 -42.02 17.35 -23.17
N ARG A 5 -41.13 18.13 -22.55
CA ARG A 5 -39.69 17.98 -22.69
C ARG A 5 -39.29 16.63 -22.10
N SER A 6 -38.68 15.79 -22.95
CA SER A 6 -38.32 14.41 -22.65
C SER A 6 -37.40 14.32 -21.41
N PRO A 7 -37.71 13.47 -20.40
CA PRO A 7 -36.89 13.28 -19.19
C PRO A 7 -35.52 12.63 -19.47
N PHE A 8 -35.29 12.21 -20.72
CA PHE A 8 -34.04 11.60 -21.18
C PHE A 8 -32.82 12.52 -21.01
N TRP A 9 -33.00 13.84 -21.14
CA TRP A 9 -31.90 14.81 -20.97
C TRP A 9 -31.45 14.97 -19.52
N LEU A 10 -32.34 14.78 -18.55
CA LEU A 10 -31.99 14.82 -17.12
C LEU A 10 -31.20 13.57 -16.70
N LEU A 11 -31.50 12.41 -17.31
CA LEU A 11 -30.78 11.15 -17.08
C LEU A 11 -29.34 11.19 -17.65
N LEU A 12 -29.14 11.80 -18.82
CA LEU A 12 -27.80 11.90 -19.42
C LEU A 12 -26.85 12.83 -18.64
N LEU A 13 -27.40 13.89 -18.01
CA LEU A 13 -26.61 14.82 -17.21
C LEU A 13 -26.17 14.23 -15.86
N THR A 14 -26.97 13.36 -15.24
CA THR A 14 -26.61 12.69 -13.98
C THR A 14 -25.60 11.57 -14.18
N LEU A 15 -25.69 10.82 -15.28
CA LEU A 15 -24.70 9.79 -15.64
C LEU A 15 -23.32 10.41 -15.94
N ALA A 16 -23.28 11.57 -16.62
CA ALA A 16 -22.04 12.28 -16.89
C ALA A 16 -21.43 12.94 -15.63
N SER A 17 -22.24 13.31 -14.63
CA SER A 17 -21.71 13.83 -13.35
C SER A 17 -21.19 12.73 -12.44
N ALA A 18 -21.83 11.55 -12.44
CA ALA A 18 -21.38 10.40 -11.67
C ALA A 18 -20.01 9.90 -12.18
N ALA A 19 -19.86 9.70 -13.50
CA ALA A 19 -18.58 9.28 -14.08
C ALA A 19 -17.44 10.27 -13.84
N LYS A 20 -17.73 11.58 -13.78
CA LYS A 20 -16.75 12.61 -13.43
C LYS A 20 -16.41 12.64 -11.93
N ALA A 21 -17.38 12.38 -11.06
CA ALA A 21 -17.16 12.28 -9.63
C ALA A 21 -16.34 11.04 -9.27
N ASP A 22 -16.60 9.92 -9.93
CA ASP A 22 -15.82 8.69 -9.79
C ASP A 22 -14.39 8.88 -10.32
N ALA A 23 -14.22 9.51 -11.48
CA ALA A 23 -12.89 9.81 -12.01
C ALA A 23 -12.10 10.78 -11.10
N LEU A 24 -12.77 11.80 -10.53
CA LEU A 24 -12.15 12.72 -9.57
C LEU A 24 -11.79 12.02 -8.26
N ALA A 25 -12.65 11.13 -7.76
CA ALA A 25 -12.39 10.34 -6.56
C ALA A 25 -11.21 9.38 -6.75
N VAL A 26 -11.10 8.75 -7.92
CA VAL A 26 -9.93 7.95 -8.30
C VAL A 26 -8.67 8.82 -8.33
N MET A 27 -8.71 9.98 -9.00
CA MET A 27 -7.55 10.88 -9.09
C MET A 27 -7.11 11.46 -7.74
N LEU A 28 -8.05 11.82 -6.86
CA LEU A 28 -7.75 12.27 -5.50
C LEU A 28 -7.15 11.13 -4.67
N SER A 29 -7.68 9.92 -4.80
CA SER A 29 -7.11 8.73 -4.16
C SER A 29 -5.69 8.43 -4.65
N GLU A 30 -5.38 8.72 -5.92
CA GLU A 30 -4.04 8.54 -6.48
C GLU A 30 -3.03 9.57 -5.99
N GLN A 31 -3.44 10.83 -5.81
CA GLN A 31 -2.60 11.88 -5.22
C GLN A 31 -2.31 11.60 -3.74
N ASP A 32 -3.35 11.31 -2.96
CA ASP A 32 -3.21 10.97 -1.54
C ASP A 32 -2.31 9.74 -1.36
N PHE A 33 -2.44 8.76 -2.27
CA PHE A 33 -1.62 7.57 -2.28
C PHE A 33 -0.16 7.86 -2.65
N ALA A 34 0.08 8.62 -3.73
CA ALA A 34 1.43 8.98 -4.15
C ALA A 34 2.16 9.81 -3.09
N GLU A 35 1.43 10.68 -2.39
CA GLU A 35 1.95 11.43 -1.26
C GLU A 35 2.28 10.52 -0.07
N SER A 36 1.35 9.65 0.35
CA SER A 36 1.61 8.68 1.43
C SER A 36 2.81 7.77 1.13
N TYR A 37 2.89 7.24 -0.09
CA TYR A 37 3.99 6.40 -0.54
C TYR A 37 5.32 7.16 -0.47
N ARG A 38 5.38 8.36 -1.05
CA ARG A 38 6.59 9.19 -0.98
C ARG A 38 6.97 9.50 0.47
N THR A 39 6.02 9.87 1.32
CA THR A 39 6.27 10.20 2.73
C THR A 39 6.89 9.04 3.48
N TRP A 40 6.44 7.80 3.28
CA TRP A 40 7.09 6.64 3.90
C TRP A 40 8.52 6.46 3.40
N TYR A 41 8.77 6.57 2.10
CA TYR A 41 10.11 6.38 1.56
C TYR A 41 11.06 7.54 1.90
N ASP A 42 10.57 8.76 2.02
CA ASP A 42 11.30 9.95 2.49
C ASP A 42 11.59 9.87 3.99
N ALA A 43 10.62 9.41 4.80
CA ALA A 43 10.81 9.19 6.23
C ALA A 43 11.81 8.06 6.53
N LEU A 44 12.03 7.20 5.53
CA LEU A 44 13.05 6.16 5.54
C LEU A 44 14.32 6.57 4.81
N ASP A 45 14.41 7.78 4.26
CA ASP A 45 15.62 8.19 3.55
C ASP A 45 16.83 8.20 4.52
N GLY A 46 17.88 7.46 4.13
CA GLY A 46 19.06 7.23 4.96
C GLY A 46 18.99 6.07 5.98
N PHE A 47 17.89 5.32 6.08
CA PHE A 47 17.74 4.27 7.10
C PHE A 47 17.73 2.82 6.60
N PRO A 48 16.98 2.41 5.55
CA PRO A 48 17.23 1.14 4.90
C PRO A 48 18.25 1.33 3.77
N PRO A 49 19.22 0.40 3.62
CA PRO A 49 19.99 0.25 2.39
C PRO A 49 19.05 0.29 1.19
N GLU A 50 19.46 1.02 0.15
CA GLU A 50 18.72 1.08 -1.12
C GLU A 50 18.39 -0.34 -1.62
N ASP A 51 19.31 -1.28 -1.39
CA ASP A 51 19.17 -2.71 -1.67
C ASP A 51 17.95 -3.37 -0.99
N LEU A 52 17.64 -3.06 0.28
CA LEU A 52 16.47 -3.63 0.97
C LEU A 52 15.15 -3.08 0.43
N ARG A 53 15.17 -1.83 -0.07
CA ARG A 53 14.01 -1.23 -0.74
C ARG A 53 13.75 -1.93 -2.07
N TYR A 54 14.79 -2.14 -2.87
CA TYR A 54 14.69 -2.91 -4.11
C TYR A 54 14.24 -4.35 -3.86
N GLU A 55 14.73 -5.00 -2.81
CA GLU A 55 14.34 -6.38 -2.49
C GLU A 55 12.85 -6.49 -2.10
N LEU A 56 12.29 -5.47 -1.44
CA LEU A 56 10.84 -5.44 -1.15
C LEU A 56 10.05 -5.29 -2.45
N THR A 57 10.47 -4.37 -3.31
CA THR A 57 9.88 -4.16 -4.63
C THR A 57 9.91 -5.44 -5.47
N GLU A 58 11.05 -6.11 -5.59
CA GLU A 58 11.17 -7.37 -6.32
C GLU A 58 10.30 -8.48 -5.73
N SER A 59 10.26 -8.61 -4.40
CA SER A 59 9.46 -9.64 -3.73
C SER A 59 7.96 -9.45 -3.93
N VAL A 60 7.49 -8.20 -3.93
CA VAL A 60 6.08 -7.86 -4.18
C VAL A 60 5.75 -8.06 -5.65
N GLU A 61 6.62 -7.64 -6.58
CA GLU A 61 6.42 -7.86 -8.01
C GLU A 61 6.34 -9.35 -8.36
N ASP A 62 7.20 -10.18 -7.78
CA ASP A 62 7.16 -11.64 -7.98
C ASP A 62 5.83 -12.24 -7.50
N ALA A 63 5.34 -11.85 -6.32
CA ALA A 63 4.04 -12.29 -5.82
C ALA A 63 2.89 -11.87 -6.75
N MET A 64 2.96 -10.66 -7.32
CA MET A 64 1.95 -10.13 -8.23
C MET A 64 1.98 -10.80 -9.60
N LEU A 65 3.17 -11.06 -10.15
CA LEU A 65 3.35 -11.72 -11.45
C LEU A 65 2.88 -13.16 -11.42
N ASN A 66 3.21 -13.88 -10.34
CA ASN A 66 2.77 -15.26 -10.13
C ASN A 66 1.28 -15.35 -9.76
N GLY A 67 0.70 -14.29 -9.18
CA GLY A 67 -0.73 -14.14 -8.91
C GLY A 67 -1.61 -13.84 -10.15
N GLY A 68 -1.01 -13.55 -11.31
CA GLY A 68 -1.61 -13.78 -12.61
C GLY A 68 -2.44 -12.68 -13.28
N PHE A 69 -2.31 -11.38 -12.95
CA PHE A 69 -3.25 -10.39 -13.54
C PHE A 69 -2.79 -8.93 -13.71
N LEU A 70 -1.65 -8.57 -14.34
CA LEU A 70 -1.32 -7.14 -14.52
C LEU A 70 -0.64 -6.73 -15.84
N THR A 71 -1.10 -5.62 -16.41
CA THR A 71 -0.36 -4.77 -17.36
C THR A 71 0.68 -3.94 -16.60
N ARG A 72 1.78 -3.50 -17.24
CA ARG A 72 2.87 -2.77 -16.55
C ARG A 72 2.41 -1.55 -15.71
N ALA A 73 1.45 -0.77 -16.19
CA ALA A 73 0.93 0.39 -15.45
C ALA A 73 0.07 -0.01 -14.24
N ASN A 74 -0.77 -1.04 -14.39
CA ASN A 74 -1.52 -1.61 -13.26
C ASN A 74 -0.58 -2.29 -12.26
N LEU A 75 0.55 -2.82 -12.74
CA LEU A 75 1.59 -3.47 -11.94
C LEU A 75 2.28 -2.46 -11.01
N ASP A 76 2.75 -1.34 -11.54
CA ASP A 76 3.42 -0.31 -10.71
C ASP A 76 2.46 0.30 -9.68
N HIS A 77 1.22 0.63 -10.07
CA HIS A 77 0.23 1.19 -9.13
C HIS A 77 -0.13 0.20 -8.00
N LYS A 78 -0.46 -1.05 -8.34
CA LYS A 78 -0.79 -2.06 -7.33
C LYS A 78 0.41 -2.40 -6.43
N ARG A 79 1.63 -2.45 -6.99
CA ARG A 79 2.85 -2.75 -6.23
C ARG A 79 3.07 -1.72 -5.14
N ARG A 80 3.08 -0.44 -5.52
CA ARG A 80 3.27 0.65 -4.57
C ARG A 80 2.21 0.60 -3.47
N ARG A 81 0.96 0.26 -3.81
CA ARG A 81 -0.13 0.14 -2.83
C ARG A 81 0.13 -0.96 -1.82
N ILE A 82 0.58 -2.13 -2.26
CA ILE A 82 0.97 -3.25 -1.39
C ILE A 82 2.14 -2.84 -0.50
N GLU A 83 3.20 -2.26 -1.08
CA GLU A 83 4.37 -1.75 -0.34
C GLU A 83 3.94 -0.76 0.76
N ASN A 84 3.09 0.21 0.43
CA ASN A 84 2.58 1.19 1.38
C ASN A 84 1.80 0.55 2.55
N GLN A 85 0.93 -0.42 2.25
CA GLN A 85 0.16 -1.13 3.28
C GLN A 85 1.05 -1.98 4.18
N ILE A 86 2.10 -2.59 3.62
CA ILE A 86 3.09 -3.33 4.38
C ILE A 86 3.81 -2.40 5.36
N LEU A 87 4.32 -1.27 4.88
CA LEU A 87 5.07 -0.31 5.70
C LEU A 87 4.17 0.33 6.78
N ALA A 88 2.97 0.78 6.41
CA ALA A 88 2.01 1.36 7.34
C ALA A 88 1.53 0.33 8.39
N GLY A 89 1.26 -0.91 7.98
CA GLY A 89 0.89 -2.00 8.87
C GLY A 89 2.01 -2.37 9.84
N ALA A 90 3.24 -2.46 9.35
CA ALA A 90 4.42 -2.74 10.19
C ALA A 90 4.66 -1.60 11.19
N HIS A 91 4.55 -0.35 10.77
CA HIS A 91 4.62 0.79 11.69
C HIS A 91 3.51 0.79 12.73
N ALA A 92 2.25 0.61 12.34
CA ALA A 92 1.15 0.56 13.30
C ALA A 92 1.33 -0.56 14.34
N ALA A 93 1.79 -1.73 13.90
CA ALA A 93 2.05 -2.86 14.78
C ALA A 93 3.24 -2.64 15.72
N LEU A 94 4.34 -2.06 15.24
CA LEU A 94 5.54 -1.83 16.05
C LEU A 94 5.43 -0.63 17.01
N CYS A 95 4.66 0.40 16.62
CA CYS A 95 4.60 1.67 17.34
C CYS A 95 3.37 1.82 18.25
N SER A 96 2.45 0.85 18.24
CA SER A 96 1.30 0.81 19.16
C SER A 96 1.61 0.16 20.51
N GLU A 97 2.68 -0.62 20.62
CA GLU A 97 3.20 -1.12 21.89
C GLU A 97 4.09 -0.05 22.54
N SER A 98 3.75 0.41 23.76
CA SER A 98 4.51 1.44 24.47
C SER A 98 6.00 1.10 24.46
N THR A 99 6.86 2.10 24.26
CA THR A 99 8.31 2.04 23.99
C THR A 99 9.17 1.17 24.95
N ALA A 100 8.60 0.62 26.03
CA ALA A 100 9.23 -0.35 26.91
C ALA A 100 9.01 -1.84 26.53
N ALA A 101 7.99 -2.16 25.73
CA ALA A 101 7.68 -3.54 25.27
C ALA A 101 8.06 -3.78 23.80
N ALA A 102 8.19 -2.71 23.01
CA ALA A 102 8.51 -2.76 21.58
C ALA A 102 9.90 -3.34 21.25
N THR A 103 10.75 -3.60 22.25
CA THR A 103 12.04 -4.27 22.03
C THR A 103 11.91 -5.76 21.69
N ASN A 104 10.72 -6.37 21.85
CA ASN A 104 10.52 -7.81 21.61
C ASN A 104 9.16 -8.18 20.99
N ALA A 105 8.34 -7.23 20.53
CA ALA A 105 7.24 -7.59 19.63
C ALA A 105 7.87 -8.33 18.44
N PRO A 106 7.51 -9.59 18.15
CA PRO A 106 8.22 -10.32 17.12
C PRO A 106 7.86 -9.67 15.79
N VAL A 107 8.79 -8.84 15.32
CA VAL A 107 8.77 -8.06 14.07
C VAL A 107 8.25 -8.94 12.92
N GLN A 108 8.71 -10.18 12.88
CA GLN A 108 8.26 -11.18 11.91
C GLN A 108 6.73 -11.39 11.89
N ARG A 109 6.05 -11.46 13.05
CA ARG A 109 4.59 -11.61 13.11
C ARG A 109 3.88 -10.37 12.58
N SER A 110 4.36 -9.19 12.96
CA SER A 110 3.82 -7.90 12.52
C SER A 110 3.97 -7.73 11.00
N CYS A 111 5.15 -8.02 10.45
CA CYS A 111 5.41 -7.99 9.03
C CYS A 111 4.63 -9.06 8.25
N THR A 112 4.43 -10.25 8.83
CA THR A 112 3.58 -11.28 8.20
C THR A 112 2.13 -10.84 8.11
N ALA A 113 1.59 -10.25 9.18
CA ALA A 113 0.23 -9.71 9.17
C ALA A 113 0.08 -8.53 8.19
N ALA A 114 1.07 -7.64 8.12
CA ALA A 114 1.08 -6.52 7.19
C ALA A 114 1.18 -6.97 5.72
N ALA A 115 2.02 -7.97 5.43
CA ALA A 115 2.13 -8.60 4.11
C ALA A 115 0.81 -9.25 3.68
N LEU A 116 0.21 -10.08 4.54
CA LEU A 116 -1.08 -10.70 4.25
C LEU A 116 -2.16 -9.67 3.95
N LYS A 117 -2.28 -8.64 4.81
CA LYS A 117 -3.26 -7.57 4.62
C LYS A 117 -3.03 -6.81 3.32
N GLY A 118 -1.79 -6.41 3.02
CA GLY A 118 -1.47 -5.67 1.81
C GLY A 118 -1.76 -6.46 0.52
N LEU A 119 -1.46 -7.76 0.52
CA LEU A 119 -1.73 -8.65 -0.60
C LEU A 119 -3.24 -8.93 -0.77
N ASP A 120 -3.97 -9.14 0.32
CA ASP A 120 -5.43 -9.34 0.33
C ASP A 120 -6.17 -8.10 -0.19
N GLU A 121 -5.83 -6.91 0.32
CA GLU A 121 -6.43 -5.64 -0.14
C GLU A 121 -6.11 -5.31 -1.61
N ALA A 122 -5.03 -5.86 -2.15
CA ALA A 122 -4.65 -5.72 -3.56
C ALA A 122 -5.20 -6.84 -4.46
N GLU A 123 -5.95 -7.78 -3.87
CA GLU A 123 -6.51 -8.97 -4.52
C GLU A 123 -5.41 -9.84 -5.17
N VAL A 124 -4.23 -9.91 -4.54
CA VAL A 124 -3.11 -10.75 -4.99
C VAL A 124 -3.21 -12.09 -4.29
N ASN A 125 -3.45 -13.14 -5.07
CA ASN A 125 -3.43 -14.52 -4.60
C ASN A 125 -1.98 -15.01 -4.44
N ALA A 126 -1.29 -14.49 -3.42
CA ALA A 126 0.08 -14.89 -3.11
C ALA A 126 0.12 -16.25 -2.40
N GLU A 127 1.11 -17.06 -2.76
CA GLU A 127 1.39 -18.30 -2.05
C GLU A 127 1.99 -18.03 -0.65
N PRO A 128 1.82 -18.96 0.32
CA PRO A 128 2.36 -18.79 1.66
C PRO A 128 3.87 -18.53 1.70
N HIS A 129 4.63 -19.08 0.76
CA HIS A 129 6.07 -18.85 0.67
C HIS A 129 6.41 -17.40 0.26
N GLN A 130 5.62 -16.80 -0.64
CA GLN A 130 5.78 -15.42 -1.11
C GLN A 130 5.45 -14.43 0.01
N VAL A 131 4.39 -14.70 0.77
CA VAL A 131 4.06 -13.95 1.99
C VAL A 131 5.24 -14.00 2.97
N GLY A 132 5.84 -15.18 3.15
CA GLY A 132 7.01 -15.37 4.01
C GLY A 132 8.22 -14.56 3.58
N MET A 133 8.51 -14.51 2.27
CA MET A 133 9.60 -13.71 1.70
C MET A 133 9.37 -12.21 1.92
N ILE A 134 8.19 -11.70 1.56
CA ILE A 134 7.82 -10.28 1.76
C ILE A 134 7.90 -9.90 3.25
N ALA A 135 7.40 -10.77 4.13
CA ALA A 135 7.46 -10.55 5.57
C ALA A 135 8.91 -10.50 6.10
N ALA A 136 9.81 -11.34 5.57
CA ALA A 136 11.23 -11.32 5.94
C ALA A 136 11.95 -10.04 5.48
N VAL A 137 11.64 -9.55 4.27
CA VAL A 137 12.18 -8.25 3.80
C VAL A 137 11.67 -7.10 4.66
N CYS A 138 10.36 -7.06 4.91
CA CYS A 138 9.75 -6.10 5.83
C CYS A 138 10.42 -6.11 7.20
N ALA A 139 10.70 -7.29 7.76
CA ALA A 139 11.31 -7.39 9.08
C ALA A 139 12.70 -6.75 9.13
N ARG A 140 13.54 -7.02 8.12
CA ARG A 140 14.86 -6.37 8.02
C ARG A 140 14.75 -4.86 7.79
N LEU A 141 13.78 -4.41 6.97
CA LEU A 141 13.56 -2.98 6.72
C LEU A 141 13.25 -2.21 8.00
N VAL A 142 12.40 -2.75 8.87
CA VAL A 142 12.00 -2.09 10.12
C VAL A 142 12.99 -2.30 11.27
N GLU A 143 13.85 -3.32 11.19
CA GLU A 143 14.95 -3.57 12.13
C GLU A 143 16.21 -2.73 11.84
N THR A 144 16.34 -2.17 10.63
CA THR A 144 17.53 -1.38 10.25
C THR A 144 17.62 -0.04 10.99
N PRO A 145 16.58 0.80 11.04
CA PRO A 145 16.51 1.89 12.02
C PRO A 145 16.18 1.36 13.42
N SER A 146 16.55 2.10 14.48
CA SER A 146 16.02 1.76 15.81
C SER A 146 14.49 1.90 15.82
N VAL A 147 13.79 1.08 16.61
CA VAL A 147 12.32 1.18 16.74
C VAL A 147 11.86 2.60 17.10
N ALA A 148 12.63 3.31 17.93
CA ALA A 148 12.35 4.70 18.27
C ALA A 148 12.44 5.64 17.06
N GLN A 149 13.40 5.43 16.15
CA GLN A 149 13.52 6.18 14.90
C GLN A 149 12.39 5.82 13.93
N TRP A 150 12.11 4.52 13.78
CA TRP A 150 11.00 4.03 12.95
C TRP A 150 9.65 4.61 13.39
N CYS A 151 9.39 4.68 14.70
CA CYS A 151 8.14 5.22 15.25
C CYS A 151 8.10 6.76 15.31
N ALA A 152 9.24 7.43 15.21
CA ALA A 152 9.32 8.87 15.05
C ALA A 152 9.14 9.29 13.58
N ALA A 153 9.51 8.42 12.64
CA ALA A 153 9.24 8.52 11.21
C ALA A 153 7.75 8.25 10.93
N ARG A 154 6.89 9.18 11.33
CA ARG A 154 5.47 9.16 10.96
C ARG A 154 5.28 9.65 9.52
N PRO A 155 4.29 9.14 8.78
CA PRO A 155 3.60 9.91 7.76
C PRO A 155 2.63 10.94 8.37
#